data_AF-A0A6G4UD50-F1
#
_entry.id   AF-A0A6G4UD50-F1
#
_cell.length_a   1.000
_cell.length_b   1.000
_cell.length_c   1.000
_cell.angle_alpha   90.00
_cell.angle_beta   90.00
_cell.angle_gamma   90.00
#
_symmetry.space_group_name_H-M   'P 1'
#
loop_
_entity.id
_entity.type
_entity.pdbx_description
1 polymer ?
#
loop_
_entity_poly.entity_id
_entity_poly.type
_entity_poly.pdbx_seq_one_letter_code
_entity_poly.pdbx_strand_id
1 'polypeptide(L)'
;MPLPTLRESCDRFLEWCAPLLSPEELATTEAEVAAFAASSGPGPVLHKALADYDAGPGVHSWLDTFWPYRYLGRRDRIALNANFFFLFQDTGEEQVARAAGLVAGALAYKRRIDEGTLEPVVLRGQPQTMVQNAYLFGTTRIPGAEQDRVRVAPGRHIVVFRGGEMFRMEVVGEDGAPYDLAALAAGLEAVRAG
;
A
#
# COMPACT_ATOMS: atom_id res chain seq x y z
N MET A 1 -9.64 13.27 -0.49
CA MET A 1 -10.57 12.83 0.58
C MET A 1 -11.07 14.07 1.29
N PRO A 2 -12.36 14.20 1.63
CA PRO A 2 -12.83 15.40 2.34
C PRO A 2 -12.22 15.46 3.75
N LEU A 3 -11.81 16.65 4.17
CA LEU A 3 -11.44 16.93 5.56
C LEU A 3 -12.73 17.12 6.38
N PRO A 4 -13.03 16.24 7.38
CA PRO A 4 -14.20 16.43 8.25
C PRO A 4 -14.03 17.67 9.12
N THR A 5 -15.13 18.29 9.53
CA THR A 5 -15.05 19.43 10.46
C THR A 5 -14.55 18.98 11.84
N LEU A 6 -13.92 19.90 12.58
CA LEU A 6 -13.48 19.65 13.96
C LEU A 6 -14.60 19.06 14.83
N ARG A 7 -15.82 19.64 14.75
CA ARG A 7 -16.98 19.17 15.50
C ARG A 7 -17.36 17.74 15.13
N GLU A 8 -17.50 17.44 13.85
CA GLU A 8 -17.84 16.08 13.40
C GLU A 8 -16.79 15.03 13.81
N SER A 9 -15.51 15.42 13.89
CA SER A 9 -14.45 14.56 14.39
C SER A 9 -14.55 14.33 15.91
N CYS A 10 -14.81 15.39 16.68
CA CYS A 10 -15.01 15.30 18.14
C CYS A 10 -16.24 14.45 18.49
N ASP A 11 -17.37 14.68 17.82
CA ASP A 11 -18.62 13.95 18.06
C ASP A 11 -18.44 12.45 17.79
N ARG A 12 -17.82 12.09 16.65
CA ARG A 12 -17.53 10.69 16.30
C ARG A 12 -16.52 10.04 17.24
N PHE A 13 -15.52 10.80 17.70
CA PHE A 13 -14.55 10.29 18.65
C PHE A 13 -15.22 9.86 19.96
N LEU A 14 -16.10 10.71 20.51
CA LEU A 14 -16.86 10.39 21.72
C LEU A 14 -17.81 9.20 21.50
N GLU A 15 -18.53 9.18 20.37
CA GLU A 15 -19.42 8.06 20.00
C GLU A 15 -18.67 6.72 19.99
N TRP A 16 -17.47 6.68 19.39
CA TRP A 16 -16.70 5.45 19.23
C TRP A 16 -15.93 5.03 20.48
N CYS A 17 -15.50 5.98 21.32
CA CYS A 17 -14.78 5.64 22.55
C CYS A 17 -15.72 5.30 23.70
N ALA A 18 -16.93 5.89 23.77
CA ALA A 18 -17.90 5.66 24.85
C ALA A 18 -18.11 4.18 25.24
N PRO A 19 -18.29 3.21 24.33
CA PRO A 19 -18.48 1.80 24.71
C PRO A 19 -17.22 1.13 25.28
N LEU A 20 -16.06 1.77 25.19
CA LEU A 20 -14.77 1.27 25.69
C LEU A 20 -14.40 1.88 27.05
N LEU A 21 -15.16 2.86 27.55
CA LEU A 21 -14.84 3.64 28.73
C LEU A 21 -15.83 3.36 29.86
N SER A 22 -15.34 3.39 31.09
CA SER A 22 -16.20 3.51 32.27
C SER A 22 -16.89 4.88 32.29
N PRO A 23 -17.97 5.05 33.08
CA PRO A 23 -18.65 6.35 33.19
C PRO A 23 -17.75 7.50 33.63
N GLU A 24 -16.77 7.25 34.51
CA GLU A 24 -15.82 8.27 34.99
C GLU A 24 -14.81 8.66 33.89
N GLU A 25 -14.29 7.68 33.15
CA GLU A 25 -13.38 7.91 32.02
C GLU A 25 -14.09 8.65 30.88
N LEU A 26 -15.36 8.30 30.60
CA LEU A 26 -16.16 9.00 29.60
C LEU A 26 -16.38 10.46 29.99
N ALA A 27 -16.79 10.74 31.23
CA ALA A 27 -17.00 12.11 31.70
C ALA A 27 -15.71 12.95 31.62
N THR A 28 -14.56 12.35 31.95
CA THR A 28 -13.25 13.00 31.79
C THR A 28 -12.94 13.27 30.32
N THR A 29 -13.19 12.29 29.45
CA THR A 29 -12.96 12.42 28.00
C THR A 29 -13.84 13.49 27.38
N GLU A 30 -15.11 13.56 27.75
CA GLU A 30 -16.05 14.60 27.29
C GLU A 30 -15.57 16.00 27.67
N ALA A 31 -15.09 16.19 28.89
CA ALA A 31 -14.54 17.47 29.35
C ALA A 31 -13.30 17.89 28.55
N GLU A 32 -12.38 16.96 28.29
CA GLU A 32 -11.16 17.21 27.49
C GLU A 32 -11.50 17.52 26.03
N VAL A 33 -12.44 16.79 25.42
CA VAL A 33 -12.90 17.05 24.05
C VAL A 33 -13.57 18.42 23.96
N ALA A 34 -14.37 18.81 24.95
CA ALA A 34 -14.98 20.14 25.01
C ALA A 34 -13.92 21.25 25.13
N ALA A 35 -12.90 21.06 25.97
CA ALA A 35 -11.80 22.01 26.12
C ALA A 35 -10.95 22.10 24.84
N PHE A 36 -10.72 20.99 24.16
CA PHE A 36 -10.03 20.93 22.87
C PHE A 36 -10.79 21.69 21.77
N ALA A 37 -12.11 21.50 21.69
CA ALA A 37 -12.96 22.06 20.66
C ALA A 37 -13.41 23.51 20.92
N ALA A 38 -13.23 24.02 22.14
CA ALA A 38 -13.55 25.40 22.51
C ALA A 38 -12.84 26.40 21.57
N SER A 39 -13.42 27.58 21.38
CA SER A 39 -12.82 28.63 20.54
C SER A 39 -11.45 29.10 21.02
N SER A 40 -11.22 29.06 22.34
CA SER A 40 -9.92 29.30 22.98
C SER A 40 -9.06 28.05 23.12
N GLY A 41 -9.59 26.89 22.74
CA GLY A 41 -8.90 25.60 22.78
C GLY A 41 -7.88 25.45 21.64
N PRO A 42 -7.04 24.41 21.70
CA PRO A 42 -6.05 24.13 20.66
C PRO A 42 -6.67 23.58 19.35
N GLY A 43 -7.86 22.98 19.41
CA GLY A 43 -8.50 22.30 18.28
C GLY A 43 -8.69 23.18 17.05
N PRO A 44 -9.30 24.39 17.16
CA PRO A 44 -9.47 25.30 16.03
C PRO A 44 -8.15 25.69 15.35
N VAL A 45 -7.08 25.91 16.11
CA VAL A 45 -5.76 26.27 15.56
C VAL A 45 -5.16 25.10 14.78
N LEU A 46 -5.19 23.90 15.35
CA LEU A 46 -4.67 22.70 14.70
C LEU A 46 -5.50 22.32 13.47
N HIS A 47 -6.83 22.42 13.55
CA HIS A 47 -7.72 22.15 12.43
C HIS A 47 -7.50 23.14 11.29
N LYS A 48 -7.30 24.43 11.61
CA LYS A 48 -6.93 25.43 10.59
C LYS A 48 -5.61 25.08 9.92
N ALA A 49 -4.57 24.71 10.69
CA ALA A 49 -3.28 24.33 10.12
C ALA A 49 -3.40 23.10 9.20
N LEU A 50 -4.24 22.12 9.57
CA LEU A 50 -4.52 20.95 8.74
C LEU A 50 -5.29 21.33 7.46
N ALA A 51 -6.25 22.24 7.54
CA ALA A 51 -6.99 22.74 6.38
C ALA A 51 -6.09 23.57 5.44
N ASP A 52 -5.21 24.41 6.00
CA ASP A 52 -4.22 25.17 5.23
C ASP A 52 -3.26 24.21 4.50
N TYR A 53 -2.86 23.11 5.15
CA TYR A 53 -2.06 22.05 4.53
C TYR A 53 -2.82 21.33 3.40
N ASP A 54 -4.07 20.91 3.65
CA ASP A 54 -4.92 20.23 2.65
C ASP A 54 -5.14 21.09 1.40
N ALA A 55 -5.26 22.41 1.57
CA ALA A 55 -5.39 23.37 0.48
C ALA A 55 -4.05 23.74 -0.20
N GLY A 56 -2.93 23.21 0.30
CA GLY A 56 -1.59 23.52 -0.17
C GLY A 56 -1.32 22.99 -1.58
N PRO A 57 -0.50 23.68 -2.39
CA PRO A 57 -0.16 23.21 -3.73
C PRO A 57 0.58 21.87 -3.67
N GLY A 58 0.10 20.90 -4.44
CA GLY A 58 0.69 19.56 -4.53
C GLY A 58 0.26 18.59 -3.42
N VAL A 59 -0.62 19.00 -2.51
CA VAL A 59 -1.26 18.09 -1.54
C VAL A 59 -2.49 17.47 -2.20
N HIS A 60 -2.55 16.14 -2.24
CA HIS A 60 -3.68 15.36 -2.76
C HIS A 60 -4.73 15.10 -1.67
N SER A 61 -4.29 15.03 -0.42
CA SER A 61 -5.11 14.76 0.74
C SER A 61 -4.41 15.23 2.01
N TRP A 62 -5.18 15.70 2.98
CA TRP A 62 -4.72 15.98 4.35
C TRP A 62 -4.07 14.77 5.05
N LEU A 63 -4.19 13.57 4.47
CA LEU A 63 -3.56 12.31 4.92
C LEU A 63 -2.21 12.00 4.25
N ASP A 64 -1.72 12.83 3.33
CA ASP A 64 -0.55 12.50 2.50
C ASP A 64 0.73 12.28 3.32
N THR A 65 0.88 12.97 4.46
CA THR A 65 2.01 12.78 5.39
C THR A 65 1.78 11.63 6.37
N PHE A 66 0.52 11.34 6.70
CA PHE A 66 0.16 10.32 7.68
C PHE A 66 0.57 8.91 7.23
N TRP A 67 0.26 8.53 5.99
CA TRP A 67 0.50 7.17 5.52
C TRP A 67 1.98 6.79 5.41
N PRO A 68 2.88 7.63 4.84
CA PRO A 68 4.31 7.41 4.91
C PRO A 68 4.81 7.27 6.34
N TYR A 69 4.40 8.14 7.27
CA TYR A 69 4.80 8.01 8.67
C TYR A 69 4.31 6.69 9.29
N ARG A 70 3.05 6.32 9.04
CA ARG A 70 2.43 5.14 9.64
C ARG A 70 3.08 3.83 9.17
N TYR A 71 3.48 3.74 7.91
CA TYR A 71 4.02 2.51 7.32
C TYR A 71 5.53 2.51 7.18
N LEU A 72 6.11 3.62 6.73
CA LEU A 72 7.55 3.76 6.54
C LEU A 72 8.25 4.31 7.77
N GLY A 73 7.56 4.97 8.71
CA GLY A 73 8.16 5.44 9.97
C GLY A 73 8.18 4.38 11.07
N ARG A 74 7.25 3.41 11.07
CA ARG A 74 7.27 2.33 12.05
C ARG A 74 8.51 1.45 11.93
N ARG A 75 9.07 1.10 13.09
CA ARG A 75 10.31 0.31 13.24
C ARG A 75 10.07 -1.16 13.62
N ASP A 76 8.83 -1.56 13.84
CA ASP A 76 8.47 -2.96 14.08
C ASP A 76 8.76 -3.84 12.85
N ARG A 77 9.04 -5.13 13.07
CA ARG A 77 9.28 -6.08 11.98
C ARG A 77 8.06 -6.19 11.06
N ILE A 78 8.24 -5.90 9.77
CA ILE A 78 7.14 -5.91 8.79
C ILE A 78 6.62 -7.32 8.48
N ALA A 79 7.44 -8.35 8.66
CA ALA A 79 7.08 -9.74 8.36
C ALA A 79 5.85 -10.23 9.14
N LEU A 80 5.63 -9.70 10.36
CA LEU A 80 4.47 -10.04 11.18
C LEU A 80 3.47 -8.89 11.29
N ASN A 81 3.95 -7.65 11.33
CA ASN A 81 3.12 -6.51 11.74
C ASN A 81 2.55 -5.70 10.56
N ALA A 82 2.90 -6.03 9.32
CA ALA A 82 2.49 -5.26 8.15
C ALA A 82 2.24 -6.11 6.89
N ASN A 83 3.09 -7.09 6.62
CA ASN A 83 2.96 -7.93 5.43
C ASN A 83 1.82 -8.93 5.62
N PHE A 84 0.93 -9.00 4.63
CA PHE A 84 -0.13 -9.99 4.53
C PHE A 84 0.05 -10.81 3.25
N PHE A 85 -0.56 -12.00 3.21
CA PHE A 85 -0.52 -12.88 2.05
C PHE A 85 -1.93 -13.36 1.71
N PHE A 86 -2.11 -13.72 0.43
CA PHE A 86 -3.29 -14.40 -0.05
C PHE A 86 -2.90 -15.80 -0.51
N LEU A 87 -3.84 -16.73 -0.39
CA LEU A 87 -3.68 -18.08 -0.90
C LEU A 87 -4.44 -18.21 -2.22
N PHE A 88 -3.75 -18.77 -3.22
CA PHE A 88 -4.41 -19.19 -4.45
C PHE A 88 -5.02 -20.59 -4.24
N GLN A 89 -6.14 -20.84 -4.93
CA GLN A 89 -6.73 -22.18 -4.97
C GLN A 89 -5.75 -23.18 -5.57
N ASP A 90 -5.80 -24.42 -5.12
CA ASP A 90 -4.96 -25.45 -5.73
C ASP A 90 -5.47 -25.83 -7.12
N THR A 91 -4.54 -25.98 -8.07
CA THR A 91 -4.82 -26.26 -9.48
C THR A 91 -4.39 -27.66 -9.90
N GLY A 92 -3.60 -28.34 -9.07
CA GLY A 92 -3.01 -29.63 -9.42
C GLY A 92 -1.87 -29.55 -10.45
N GLU A 93 -1.46 -28.34 -10.83
CA GLU A 93 -0.34 -28.12 -11.74
C GLU A 93 1.01 -28.39 -11.05
N GLU A 94 1.97 -28.91 -11.82
CA GLU A 94 3.35 -29.02 -11.39
C GLU A 94 3.95 -27.65 -11.02
N GLN A 95 4.86 -27.64 -10.04
CA GLN A 95 5.38 -26.41 -9.43
C GLN A 95 5.88 -25.39 -10.47
N VAL A 96 6.68 -25.82 -11.44
CA VAL A 96 7.28 -24.93 -12.44
C VAL A 96 6.24 -24.44 -13.45
N ALA A 97 5.33 -25.31 -13.90
CA ALA A 97 4.25 -24.92 -14.79
C ALA A 97 3.37 -23.85 -14.14
N ARG A 98 3.00 -24.06 -12.87
CA ARG A 98 2.22 -23.10 -12.08
C ARG A 98 2.97 -21.78 -11.87
N ALA A 99 4.25 -21.83 -11.52
CA ALA A 99 5.07 -20.65 -11.33
C ALA A 99 5.20 -19.83 -12.63
N ALA A 100 5.43 -20.49 -13.77
CA ALA A 100 5.48 -19.84 -15.08
C ALA A 100 4.15 -19.14 -15.42
N GLY A 101 3.02 -19.81 -15.16
CA GLY A 101 1.68 -19.23 -15.35
C GLY A 101 1.45 -17.98 -14.48
N LEU A 102 1.84 -18.02 -13.21
CA LEU A 102 1.74 -16.87 -12.30
C LEU A 102 2.63 -15.70 -12.76
N VAL A 103 3.86 -15.97 -13.20
CA VAL A 103 4.76 -14.95 -13.75
C VAL A 103 4.16 -14.33 -15.01
N ALA A 104 3.65 -15.14 -15.95
CA ALA A 104 3.02 -14.66 -17.17
C ALA A 104 1.79 -13.79 -16.87
N GLY A 105 0.93 -14.21 -15.94
CA GLY A 105 -0.23 -13.43 -15.49
C GLY A 105 0.16 -12.09 -14.87
N ALA A 106 1.21 -12.07 -14.03
CA ALA A 106 1.74 -10.85 -13.45
C ALA A 106 2.31 -9.89 -14.51
N LEU A 107 3.02 -10.40 -15.51
CA LEU A 107 3.54 -9.59 -16.63
C LEU A 107 2.42 -9.01 -17.50
N ALA A 108 1.40 -9.81 -17.79
CA ALA A 108 0.22 -9.33 -18.52
C ALA A 108 -0.50 -8.22 -17.76
N TYR A 109 -0.63 -8.35 -16.43
CA TYR A 109 -1.21 -7.30 -15.59
C TYR A 109 -0.33 -6.04 -15.54
N LYS A 110 0.98 -6.20 -15.37
CA LYS A 110 1.95 -5.10 -15.41
C LYS A 110 1.86 -4.31 -16.73
N ARG A 111 1.81 -5.01 -17.86
CA ARG A 111 1.68 -4.38 -19.17
C ARG A 111 0.44 -3.49 -19.26
N ARG A 112 -0.70 -3.95 -18.74
CA ARG A 112 -1.93 -3.15 -18.71
C ARG A 112 -1.82 -1.91 -17.83
N ILE A 113 -1.05 -1.97 -16.74
CA ILE A 113 -0.73 -0.79 -15.93
C ILE A 113 0.11 0.19 -16.74
N ASP A 114 1.21 -0.28 -17.33
CA ASP A 114 2.16 0.56 -18.07
C ASP A 114 1.51 1.22 -19.30
N GLU A 115 0.61 0.51 -19.98
CA GLU A 115 -0.15 1.01 -21.14
C GLU A 115 -1.39 1.85 -20.75
N GLY A 116 -1.73 1.93 -19.45
CA GLY A 116 -2.92 2.64 -18.99
C GLY A 116 -4.25 2.02 -19.44
N THR A 117 -4.29 0.71 -19.70
CA THR A 117 -5.47 -0.03 -20.21
C THR A 117 -6.22 -0.81 -19.12
N LEU A 118 -5.90 -0.56 -17.85
CA LEU A 118 -6.70 -1.04 -16.72
C LEU A 118 -7.95 -0.19 -16.55
N GLU A 119 -9.10 -0.83 -16.62
CA GLU A 119 -10.36 -0.22 -16.20
C GLU A 119 -10.31 0.12 -14.71
N PRO A 120 -10.79 1.32 -14.31
CA PRO A 120 -10.90 1.68 -12.91
C PRO A 120 -11.76 0.68 -12.13
N VAL A 121 -11.34 0.35 -10.91
CA VAL A 121 -12.20 -0.40 -9.99
C VAL A 121 -13.38 0.50 -9.61
N VAL A 122 -14.60 0.00 -9.78
CA VAL A 122 -15.83 0.72 -9.38
C VAL A 122 -16.38 0.11 -8.10
N LEU A 123 -16.40 0.90 -7.03
CA LEU A 123 -16.96 0.50 -5.74
C LEU A 123 -18.20 1.34 -5.46
N ARG A 124 -19.35 0.70 -5.25
CA ARG A 124 -20.64 1.38 -4.98
C ARG A 124 -20.96 2.48 -6.01
N GLY A 125 -20.70 2.20 -7.29
CA GLY A 125 -20.94 3.13 -8.40
C GLY A 125 -19.93 4.27 -8.52
N GLN A 126 -18.86 4.29 -7.72
CA GLN A 126 -17.82 5.33 -7.77
C GLN A 126 -16.48 4.74 -8.25
N PRO A 127 -15.87 5.31 -9.30
CA PRO A 127 -14.55 4.89 -9.73
C PRO A 127 -13.52 5.22 -8.65
N GLN A 128 -12.64 4.26 -8.37
CA GLN A 128 -11.56 4.42 -7.41
C GLN A 128 -10.28 4.91 -8.09
N THR A 129 -9.43 5.60 -7.34
CA THR A 129 -8.10 5.97 -7.82
C THR A 129 -7.25 4.73 -8.07
N MET A 130 -6.57 4.68 -9.20
CA MET A 130 -5.68 3.58 -9.59
C MET A 130 -4.19 3.89 -9.35
N VAL A 131 -3.88 5.03 -8.74
CA VAL A 131 -2.49 5.52 -8.55
C VAL A 131 -1.59 4.52 -7.81
N GLN A 132 -2.17 3.71 -6.93
CA GLN A 132 -1.43 2.71 -6.14
C GLN A 132 -0.83 1.61 -7.02
N ASN A 133 -1.43 1.32 -8.18
CA ASN A 133 -0.96 0.26 -9.08
C ASN A 133 0.43 0.55 -9.66
N ALA A 134 0.83 1.81 -9.73
CA ALA A 134 2.18 2.20 -10.16
C ALA A 134 3.29 1.67 -9.23
N TYR A 135 2.94 1.25 -8.00
CA TYR A 135 3.87 0.76 -6.99
C TYR A 135 3.85 -0.78 -6.83
N LEU A 136 3.09 -1.51 -7.65
CA LEU A 136 3.01 -2.98 -7.58
C LEU A 136 4.26 -3.68 -8.11
N PHE A 137 4.89 -3.11 -9.13
CA PHE A 137 6.03 -3.70 -9.83
C PHE A 137 7.26 -2.79 -9.76
N GLY A 138 8.45 -3.37 -9.86
CA GLY A 138 9.70 -2.61 -9.83
C GLY A 138 9.90 -1.78 -8.56
N THR A 139 9.21 -2.14 -7.48
CA THR A 139 9.12 -1.33 -6.27
C THR A 139 9.64 -2.12 -5.08
N THR A 140 10.45 -1.48 -4.24
CA THR A 140 10.94 -2.06 -3.00
C THR A 140 11.02 -1.02 -1.89
N ARG A 141 10.96 -1.47 -0.64
CA ARG A 141 11.18 -0.66 0.55
C ARG A 141 12.65 -0.71 0.93
N ILE A 142 13.28 0.45 1.06
CA ILE A 142 14.68 0.59 1.48
C ILE A 142 14.70 1.08 2.94
N PRO A 143 15.33 0.32 3.86
CA PRO A 143 15.47 0.75 5.25
C PRO A 143 16.19 2.09 5.38
N GLY A 144 15.70 2.94 6.26
CA GLY A 144 16.36 4.15 6.73
C GLY A 144 16.47 4.17 8.25
N ALA A 145 17.33 5.05 8.79
CA ALA A 145 17.55 5.13 10.23
C ALA A 145 16.27 5.55 10.99
N GLU A 146 15.64 6.63 10.54
CA GLU A 146 14.43 7.18 11.15
C GLU A 146 13.16 6.75 10.41
N GLN A 147 13.22 6.79 9.08
CA GLN A 147 12.11 6.46 8.21
C GLN A 147 12.62 5.74 6.97
N ASP A 148 11.90 4.70 6.56
CA ASP A 148 12.21 3.97 5.34
C ASP A 148 11.73 4.76 4.12
N ARG A 149 12.21 4.36 2.94
CA ARG A 149 11.81 4.96 1.68
C ARG A 149 11.34 3.91 0.69
N VAL A 150 10.45 4.32 -0.21
CA VAL A 150 10.05 3.49 -1.36
C VAL A 150 11.01 3.81 -2.50
N ARG A 151 11.54 2.77 -3.14
CA ARG A 151 12.32 2.87 -4.37
C ARG A 151 11.54 2.19 -5.48
N VAL A 152 11.18 2.97 -6.49
CA VAL A 152 10.63 2.48 -7.77
C VAL A 152 11.75 2.54 -8.81
N ALA A 153 11.91 1.48 -9.59
CA ALA A 153 12.86 1.38 -10.68
C ALA A 153 12.30 0.51 -11.81
N PRO A 154 12.53 0.87 -13.08
CA PRO A 154 12.17 0.00 -14.21
C PRO A 154 13.05 -1.25 -14.21
N GLY A 155 12.52 -2.35 -14.74
CA GLY A 155 13.25 -3.62 -14.84
C GLY A 155 12.58 -4.59 -15.80
N ARG A 156 13.39 -5.47 -16.39
CA ARG A 156 12.96 -6.56 -17.29
C ARG A 156 13.10 -7.95 -16.65
N HIS A 157 13.51 -8.01 -15.39
CA HIS A 157 13.77 -9.23 -14.66
C HIS A 157 12.89 -9.37 -13.43
N ILE A 158 12.76 -10.61 -12.95
CA ILE A 158 12.32 -10.92 -11.60
C ILE A 158 13.50 -11.44 -10.77
N VAL A 159 13.29 -11.50 -9.45
CA VAL A 159 14.18 -12.21 -8.52
C VAL A 159 13.48 -13.49 -8.09
N VAL A 160 14.11 -14.63 -8.31
CA VAL A 160 13.62 -15.96 -7.89
C VAL A 160 14.43 -16.40 -6.67
N PHE A 161 13.73 -16.77 -5.59
CA PHE A 161 14.37 -17.27 -4.37
C PHE A 161 14.26 -18.79 -4.33
N ARG A 162 15.40 -19.48 -4.17
CA ARG A 162 15.45 -20.96 -4.08
C ARG A 162 16.61 -21.36 -3.20
N GLY A 163 16.38 -22.26 -2.23
CA GLY A 163 17.45 -22.80 -1.39
C GLY A 163 18.22 -21.78 -0.54
N GLY A 164 17.63 -20.59 -0.28
CA GLY A 164 18.32 -19.49 0.40
C GLY A 164 19.12 -18.56 -0.53
N GLU A 165 19.15 -18.84 -1.83
CA GLU A 165 19.82 -18.04 -2.86
C GLU A 165 18.83 -17.18 -3.66
N MET A 166 19.37 -16.15 -4.31
CA MET A 166 18.64 -15.19 -5.13
C MET A 166 19.14 -15.24 -6.57
N PHE A 167 18.24 -15.49 -7.51
CA PHE A 167 18.53 -15.58 -8.92
C PHE A 167 17.85 -14.44 -9.67
N ARG A 168 18.61 -13.71 -10.48
CA ARG A 168 18.06 -12.74 -11.43
C ARG A 168 17.66 -13.49 -12.71
N MET A 169 16.39 -13.40 -13.08
CA MET A 169 15.86 -14.02 -14.30
C MET A 169 15.19 -12.96 -15.16
N GLU A 170 15.71 -12.71 -16.37
CA GLU A 170 15.04 -11.86 -17.35
C GLU A 170 13.72 -12.52 -17.79
N VAL A 171 12.66 -11.72 -17.86
CA VAL A 171 11.30 -12.16 -18.22
C VAL A 171 10.66 -11.29 -19.30
N VAL A 172 11.37 -10.24 -19.73
CA VAL A 172 11.02 -9.35 -20.83
C VAL A 172 12.22 -9.23 -21.76
N GLY A 173 12.00 -9.48 -23.05
CA GLY A 173 13.00 -9.36 -24.11
C GLY A 173 13.50 -7.92 -24.30
N GLU A 174 14.55 -7.76 -25.10
CA GLU A 174 15.10 -6.44 -25.42
C GLU A 174 14.14 -5.58 -26.24
N ASP A 175 13.25 -6.23 -26.98
CA ASP A 175 12.13 -5.64 -27.71
C ASP A 175 10.97 -5.17 -26.81
N GLY A 176 11.06 -5.43 -25.50
CA GLY A 176 10.00 -5.11 -24.54
C GLY A 176 8.87 -6.13 -24.49
N ALA A 177 8.93 -7.22 -25.26
CA ALA A 177 7.93 -8.28 -25.23
C ALA A 177 8.16 -9.22 -24.04
N PRO A 178 7.11 -9.62 -23.29
CA PRO A 178 7.25 -10.63 -22.25
C PRO A 178 7.62 -11.99 -22.87
N TYR A 179 8.44 -12.78 -22.18
CA TYR A 179 8.73 -14.14 -22.58
C TYR A 179 7.47 -15.02 -22.53
N ASP A 180 7.39 -16.00 -23.44
CA ASP A 180 6.31 -16.96 -23.46
C ASP A 180 6.40 -17.98 -22.31
N LEU A 181 5.34 -18.78 -22.12
CA LEU A 181 5.28 -19.75 -21.03
C LEU A 181 6.41 -20.79 -21.09
N ALA A 182 6.84 -21.19 -22.28
CA ALA A 182 7.91 -22.19 -22.43
C ALA A 182 9.26 -21.61 -22.00
N ALA A 183 9.57 -20.39 -22.43
CA ALA A 183 10.78 -19.68 -22.03
C ALA A 183 10.80 -19.37 -20.51
N LEU A 184 9.66 -18.96 -19.93
CA LEU A 184 9.52 -18.75 -18.49
C LEU A 184 9.73 -20.05 -17.71
N ALA A 185 9.12 -21.15 -18.13
CA ALA A 185 9.29 -22.46 -17.49
C ALA A 185 10.74 -22.95 -17.59
N ALA A 186 11.39 -22.79 -18.75
CA ALA A 186 12.79 -23.15 -18.94
C ALA A 186 13.73 -22.35 -18.01
N GLY A 187 13.49 -21.04 -17.86
CA GLY A 187 14.25 -20.21 -16.92
C GLY A 187 14.07 -20.63 -15.46
N LEU A 188 12.85 -20.99 -15.07
CA LEU A 188 12.55 -21.49 -13.73
C LEU A 188 13.18 -22.87 -13.47
N GLU A 189 13.19 -23.78 -14.44
CA GLU A 189 13.91 -25.06 -14.32
C GLU A 189 15.42 -24.85 -14.18
N ALA A 190 16.01 -23.89 -14.90
CA ALA A 190 17.42 -23.57 -14.76
C ALA A 190 17.76 -23.09 -13.34
N VAL A 191 16.89 -22.27 -12.73
CA VAL A 191 17.02 -21.87 -11.32
C VAL A 191 16.82 -23.04 -10.36
N ARG A 192 15.92 -23.98 -10.67
CA ARG A 192 15.66 -25.15 -9.82
C ARG A 192 16.84 -26.14 -9.81
N ALA A 193 17.52 -26.27 -10.94
CA ALA A 193 18.65 -27.17 -11.16
C ALA A 193 19.98 -26.66 -10.57
N GLY A 194 20.13 -25.34 -10.43
CA GLY A 194 21.22 -24.70 -9.64
C GLY A 194 21.04 -24.92 -8.14
#